data_AF-A0AAV1E1M3-F1
#
_entry.id   AF-A0AAV1E1M3-F1
#
_cell.length_a   1.000
_cell.length_b   1.000
_cell.length_c   1.000
_cell.angle_alpha   90.00
_cell.angle_beta   90.00
_cell.angle_gamma   90.00
#
_symmetry.space_group_name_H-M   'P 1'
#
loop_
_entity.id
_entity.type
_entity.pdbx_description
1 polymer ?
#
loop_
_entity_poly.entity_id
_entity_poly.type
_entity_poly.pdbx_seq_one_letter_code
_entity_poly.pdbx_strand_id
1 'polypeptide(L)'
;MMKMVALVFAIVIMTMASLGNGLPDDQSPEAAAKWVQQFPNAQPRFTRLHFYLNNILNKDPPASTPVAKANTTDSTPETSYGLVRVIDAQLTEQSLSDSPGAKVIGRCQGLYTFAAQEERATLMTLNFVFTAGEFNGSTLSIFGRNLVTAKYREFSVIGGSGDLRMANGLGTASTYYRDPVFGDILEMSLAFYRYTLHRSGDHSSSI
;
A
#
# COMPACT_ATOMS: atom_id res chain seq x y z
N MET A 1 25.41 -23.75 22.59
CA MET A 1 25.17 -22.76 21.52
C MET A 1 23.79 -22.93 20.86
N MET A 2 23.42 -24.12 20.38
CA MET A 2 22.13 -24.38 19.70
C MET A 2 20.85 -24.08 20.52
N LYS A 3 20.84 -24.32 21.84
CA LYS A 3 19.69 -24.01 22.71
C LYS A 3 19.46 -22.50 22.94
N MET A 4 20.51 -21.69 22.84
CA MET A 4 20.44 -20.25 23.05
C MET A 4 19.93 -19.53 21.79
N VAL A 5 20.28 -20.05 20.60
CA VAL A 5 19.77 -19.55 19.31
C VAL A 5 18.26 -19.84 19.14
N ALA A 6 17.79 -21.02 19.58
CA ALA A 6 16.37 -21.36 19.56
C ALA A 6 15.54 -20.48 20.53
N LEU A 7 16.10 -20.15 21.69
CA LEU A 7 15.45 -19.26 22.67
C LEU A 7 15.36 -17.82 22.13
N VAL A 8 16.40 -17.32 21.47
CA VAL A 8 16.38 -16.01 20.81
C VAL A 8 15.36 -15.98 19.66
N PHE A 9 15.27 -17.04 18.84
CA PHE A 9 14.23 -17.15 17.81
C PHE A 9 12.81 -17.18 18.40
N ALA A 10 12.60 -17.94 19.49
CA ALA A 10 11.31 -18.00 20.17
C ALA A 10 10.92 -16.66 20.80
N ILE A 11 11.89 -15.92 21.36
CA ILE A 11 11.67 -14.58 21.91
C ILE A 11 11.36 -13.57 20.79
N VAL A 12 12.05 -13.65 19.64
CA VAL A 12 11.77 -12.78 18.47
C VAL A 12 10.35 -13.04 17.92
N ILE A 13 9.91 -14.30 17.88
CA ILE A 13 8.54 -14.65 17.47
C ILE A 13 7.50 -14.17 18.51
N MET A 14 7.79 -14.26 19.82
CA MET A 14 6.88 -13.75 20.86
C MET A 14 6.82 -12.22 20.92
N THR A 15 7.90 -11.50 20.60
CA THR A 15 7.87 -10.03 20.55
C THR A 15 7.09 -9.48 19.35
N MET A 16 6.91 -10.27 18.28
CA MET A 16 6.01 -9.93 17.18
C MET A 16 4.53 -10.07 17.57
N ALA A 17 4.23 -10.76 18.68
CA ALA A 17 2.87 -10.96 19.18
C ALA A 17 2.39 -9.87 20.15
N SER A 18 3.15 -8.78 20.37
CA SER A 18 2.80 -7.83 21.44
C SER A 18 2.94 -6.34 21.14
N LEU A 19 2.92 -5.89 19.88
CA LEU A 19 2.96 -4.44 19.57
C LEU A 19 2.15 -4.09 18.31
N GLY A 20 0.86 -3.78 18.48
CA GLY A 20 0.08 -2.99 17.52
C GLY A 20 -1.33 -3.52 17.23
N ASN A 21 -2.34 -2.75 17.63
CA ASN A 21 -3.73 -2.85 17.15
C ASN A 21 -3.77 -2.70 15.61
N GLY A 22 -3.69 -3.77 14.83
CA GLY A 22 -3.67 -3.59 13.37
C GLY A 22 -3.80 -4.84 12.49
N LEU A 23 -3.77 -6.03 13.08
CA LEU A 23 -4.19 -7.27 12.45
C LEU A 23 -5.14 -7.98 13.42
N PRO A 24 -6.17 -8.72 12.96
CA PRO A 24 -6.77 -9.74 13.80
C PRO A 24 -5.61 -10.63 14.29
N ASP A 25 -5.46 -10.76 15.61
CA ASP A 25 -4.39 -11.55 16.24
C ASP A 25 -4.29 -12.98 15.65
N ASP A 26 -5.40 -13.44 15.05
CA ASP A 26 -5.52 -14.71 14.36
C ASP A 26 -5.89 -14.52 12.87
N GLN A 27 -4.93 -14.83 11.99
CA GLN A 27 -5.11 -14.90 10.54
C GLN A 27 -5.32 -16.34 10.02
N SER A 28 -5.55 -17.30 10.91
CA SER A 28 -5.84 -18.68 10.52
C SER A 28 -7.04 -18.75 9.57
N PRO A 29 -7.11 -19.79 8.71
CA PRO A 29 -8.29 -20.04 7.89
C PRO A 29 -9.59 -20.05 8.70
N GLU A 30 -9.58 -20.57 9.92
CA GLU A 30 -10.71 -20.63 10.84
C GLU A 30 -11.16 -19.23 11.28
N ALA A 31 -10.22 -18.38 11.71
CA ALA A 31 -10.53 -17.01 12.11
C ALA A 31 -11.00 -16.15 10.93
N ALA A 32 -10.39 -16.32 9.76
CA ALA A 32 -10.83 -15.67 8.53
C ALA A 32 -12.26 -16.09 8.16
N ALA A 33 -12.55 -17.39 8.17
CA ALA A 33 -13.89 -17.92 7.88
C ALA A 33 -14.93 -17.41 8.89
N LYS A 34 -14.60 -17.41 10.18
CA LYS A 34 -15.47 -16.88 11.25
C LYS A 34 -15.75 -15.40 11.06
N TRP A 35 -14.74 -14.60 10.69
CA TRP A 35 -14.93 -13.18 10.41
C TRP A 35 -15.90 -12.97 9.23
N VAL A 36 -15.72 -13.72 8.13
CA VAL A 36 -16.60 -13.64 6.95
C VAL A 36 -18.03 -14.09 7.27
N GLN A 37 -18.21 -15.13 8.08
CA GLN A 37 -19.54 -15.53 8.56
C GLN A 37 -20.24 -14.44 9.37
N GLN A 38 -19.46 -13.62 10.10
CA GLN A 38 -19.98 -12.50 10.88
C GLN A 38 -20.13 -11.21 10.06
N PHE A 39 -19.60 -11.16 8.83
CA PHE A 39 -19.64 -9.97 7.97
C PHE A 39 -21.02 -9.34 7.79
N PRO A 40 -22.15 -10.08 7.71
CA PRO A 40 -23.48 -9.46 7.68
C PRO A 40 -23.80 -8.56 8.88
N ASN A 41 -23.09 -8.71 10.00
CA ASN A 41 -23.22 -7.88 11.20
C ASN A 41 -22.16 -6.76 11.28
N ALA A 42 -21.24 -6.70 10.32
CA ALA A 42 -20.18 -5.70 10.28
C ALA A 42 -20.74 -4.34 9.88
N GLN A 43 -20.28 -3.28 10.55
CA GLN A 43 -20.69 -1.93 10.26
C GLN A 43 -19.68 -1.26 9.32
N PRO A 44 -20.15 -0.57 8.26
CA PRO A 44 -19.26 0.18 7.39
C PRO A 44 -18.69 1.38 8.13
N ARG A 45 -17.38 1.62 7.95
CA ARG A 45 -16.67 2.81 8.43
C ARG A 45 -16.01 3.51 7.25
N PHE A 46 -16.46 4.72 6.97
CA PHE A 46 -15.79 5.58 6.01
C PHE A 46 -14.43 5.99 6.56
N THR A 47 -13.38 5.81 5.76
CA THR A 47 -11.99 6.10 6.13
C THR A 47 -11.34 6.92 5.03
N ARG A 48 -10.54 7.91 5.42
CA ARG A 48 -9.67 8.67 4.53
C ARG A 48 -8.22 8.53 4.95
N LEU A 49 -7.35 8.29 3.98
CA LEU A 49 -5.91 8.28 4.19
C LEU A 49 -5.26 9.29 3.27
N HIS A 50 -4.24 9.97 3.77
CA HIS A 50 -3.38 10.86 3.01
C HIS A 50 -1.92 10.54 3.35
N PHE A 51 -1.08 10.42 2.33
CA PHE A 51 0.34 10.14 2.46
C PHE A 51 1.08 10.37 1.15
N TYR A 52 2.41 10.28 1.19
CA TYR A 52 3.28 10.43 0.03
C TYR A 52 3.94 9.10 -0.32
N LEU A 53 3.85 8.70 -1.59
CA LEU A 53 4.57 7.55 -2.15
C LEU A 53 5.87 8.03 -2.77
N ASN A 54 6.99 7.49 -2.31
CA ASN A 54 8.33 7.94 -2.69
C ASN A 54 9.01 6.90 -3.61
N ASN A 55 8.78 7.01 -4.91
CA ASN A 55 9.39 6.14 -5.93
C ASN A 55 10.74 6.71 -6.38
N ILE A 56 11.71 6.63 -5.47
CA ILE A 56 13.08 7.14 -5.64
C ILE A 56 13.93 6.14 -6.41
N LEU A 57 14.42 6.52 -7.59
CA LEU A 57 15.19 5.67 -8.50
C LEU A 57 16.70 5.77 -8.28
N ASN A 58 17.20 6.92 -7.83
CA ASN A 58 18.63 7.18 -7.65
C ASN A 58 19.14 6.82 -6.24
N LYS A 59 18.69 5.69 -5.70
CA LYS A 59 19.19 5.11 -4.44
C LYS A 59 19.54 3.65 -4.65
N ASP A 60 20.24 3.05 -3.68
CA ASP A 60 20.62 1.64 -3.73
C ASP A 60 20.00 0.85 -2.54
N PRO A 61 19.12 -0.14 -2.79
CA PRO A 61 18.51 -0.47 -4.08
C PRO A 61 17.45 0.57 -4.51
N PRO A 62 17.21 0.76 -5.82
CA PRO A 62 16.16 1.65 -6.33
C PRO A 62 14.77 1.25 -5.80
N ALA A 63 13.90 2.24 -5.56
CA ALA A 63 12.53 1.96 -5.13
C ALA A 63 11.73 1.19 -6.19
N SER A 64 12.05 1.33 -7.47
CA SER A 64 11.51 0.48 -8.52
C SER A 64 12.56 0.08 -9.55
N THR A 65 12.43 -1.13 -10.09
CA THR A 65 13.40 -1.73 -11.01
C THR A 65 12.67 -2.37 -12.20
N PRO A 66 13.15 -2.20 -13.45
CA PRO A 66 12.66 -2.96 -14.59
C PRO A 66 12.81 -4.46 -14.38
N VAL A 67 11.76 -5.23 -14.64
CA VAL A 67 11.79 -6.70 -14.56
C VAL A 67 11.45 -7.38 -15.88
N ALA A 68 10.78 -6.66 -16.78
CA ALA A 68 10.55 -7.10 -18.16
C ALA A 68 10.35 -5.88 -19.07
N LYS A 69 10.62 -6.05 -20.36
CA LYS A 69 10.27 -5.08 -21.41
C LYS A 69 9.89 -5.81 -22.69
N ALA A 70 9.03 -5.19 -23.50
CA ALA A 70 8.74 -5.67 -24.85
C ALA A 70 9.90 -5.35 -25.80
N ASN A 71 10.01 -6.10 -26.90
CA ASN A 71 11.02 -5.83 -27.94
C ASN A 71 10.89 -4.44 -28.55
N THR A 72 9.69 -3.85 -28.50
CA THR A 72 9.36 -2.52 -29.03
C THR A 72 9.45 -1.40 -27.98
N THR A 73 9.77 -1.70 -26.72
CA THR A 73 9.81 -0.69 -25.65
C THR A 73 10.85 0.40 -25.96
N ASP A 74 12.05 0.01 -26.40
CA ASP A 74 13.12 0.97 -26.67
C ASP A 74 12.83 1.83 -27.93
N SER A 75 11.98 1.34 -28.85
CA SER A 75 11.52 2.07 -30.03
C SER A 75 10.27 2.94 -29.78
N THR A 76 9.74 2.95 -28.55
CA THR A 76 8.56 3.74 -28.16
C THR A 76 8.84 4.58 -26.90
N PRO A 77 9.89 5.44 -26.89
CA PRO A 77 10.33 6.14 -25.68
C PRO A 77 9.27 7.08 -25.07
N GLU A 78 8.34 7.59 -25.89
CA GLU A 78 7.25 8.48 -25.48
C GLU A 78 6.30 7.78 -24.50
N THR A 79 5.93 6.53 -24.79
CA THR A 79 4.96 5.75 -24.02
C THR A 79 5.62 4.70 -23.13
N SER A 80 6.84 4.28 -23.48
CA SER A 80 7.56 3.16 -22.85
C SER A 80 6.78 1.85 -22.87
N TYR A 81 5.93 1.65 -23.89
CA TYR A 81 4.99 0.54 -23.96
C TYR A 81 5.67 -0.82 -23.72
N GLY A 82 5.05 -1.65 -22.88
CA GLY A 82 5.53 -2.99 -22.54
C GLY A 82 6.60 -3.03 -21.45
N LEU A 83 7.05 -1.89 -20.91
CA LEU A 83 7.96 -1.86 -19.76
C LEU A 83 7.20 -2.24 -18.47
N VAL A 84 7.67 -3.29 -17.78
CA VAL A 84 7.17 -3.75 -16.48
C VAL A 84 8.19 -3.44 -15.41
N ARG A 85 7.75 -2.85 -14.31
CA ARG A 85 8.59 -2.52 -13.15
C ARG A 85 8.01 -3.12 -11.89
N VAL A 86 8.89 -3.67 -11.07
CA VAL A 86 8.59 -4.01 -9.66
C VAL A 86 8.90 -2.80 -8.79
N ILE A 87 8.06 -2.55 -7.79
CA ILE A 87 8.20 -1.43 -6.86
C ILE A 87 8.16 -1.91 -5.41
N ASP A 88 9.03 -1.30 -4.60
CA ASP A 88 9.06 -1.37 -3.15
C ASP A 88 9.45 0.02 -2.59
N ALA A 89 8.49 0.95 -2.60
CA ALA A 89 8.68 2.37 -2.28
C ALA A 89 8.23 2.72 -0.85
N GLN A 90 8.81 3.74 -0.24
CA GLN A 90 8.39 4.20 1.10
C GLN A 90 7.12 5.04 1.03
N LEU A 91 6.24 4.88 2.01
CA LEU A 91 5.12 5.77 2.28
C LEU A 91 5.45 6.68 3.46
N THR A 92 5.26 7.99 3.34
CA THR A 92 5.59 8.98 4.38
C THR A 92 4.41 9.91 4.68
N GLU A 93 4.36 10.45 5.91
CA GLU A 93 3.32 11.42 6.33
C GLU A 93 3.46 12.79 5.63
N GLN A 94 4.67 13.11 5.16
CA GLN A 94 5.01 14.35 4.46
C GLN A 94 5.91 14.07 3.25
N SER A 95 5.99 15.00 2.30
CA SER A 95 6.88 14.86 1.14
C SER A 95 8.35 14.88 1.58
N LEU A 96 9.15 13.92 1.09
CA LEU A 96 10.59 13.91 1.34
C LEU A 96 11.34 15.07 0.68
N SER A 97 10.76 15.75 -0.32
CA SER A 97 11.34 16.95 -0.92
C SER A 97 11.41 18.11 0.09
N ASP A 98 10.43 18.19 0.97
CA ASP A 98 10.25 19.30 1.90
C ASP A 98 10.71 18.92 3.30
N SER A 99 10.59 17.63 3.63
CA SER A 99 10.92 17.06 4.93
C SER A 99 11.71 15.75 4.77
N PRO A 100 13.04 15.82 4.59
CA PRO A 100 13.88 14.63 4.40
C PRO A 100 13.82 13.61 5.55
N GLY A 101 13.44 14.05 6.75
CA GLY A 101 13.23 13.20 7.94
C GLY A 101 11.79 12.77 8.17
N ALA A 102 10.90 12.90 7.17
CA ALA A 102 9.49 12.53 7.33
C ALA A 102 9.35 11.08 7.77
N LYS A 103 8.43 10.85 8.71
CA LYS A 103 8.18 9.53 9.27
C LYS A 103 7.65 8.59 8.18
N VAL A 104 8.28 7.43 8.09
CA VAL A 104 7.82 6.32 7.24
C VAL A 104 6.67 5.60 7.96
N ILE A 105 5.56 5.43 7.25
CA ILE A 105 4.34 4.79 7.77
C ILE A 105 4.01 3.46 7.10
N GLY A 106 4.77 3.10 6.06
CA GLY A 106 4.55 1.88 5.33
C GLY A 106 5.33 1.82 4.02
N ARG A 107 4.93 0.91 3.15
CA ARG A 107 5.53 0.69 1.83
C ARG A 107 4.48 0.49 0.75
N CYS A 108 4.81 0.90 -0.47
CA CYS A 108 4.06 0.53 -1.68
C CYS A 108 4.80 -0.60 -2.39
N GLN A 109 4.12 -1.74 -2.56
CA GLN A 109 4.70 -2.96 -3.10
C GLN A 109 3.84 -3.52 -4.22
N GLY A 110 4.46 -3.91 -5.34
CA GLY A 110 3.74 -4.57 -6.44
C GLY A 110 4.38 -4.32 -7.79
N LEU A 111 3.55 -4.24 -8.82
CA LEU A 111 3.95 -4.01 -10.20
C LEU A 111 3.26 -2.79 -10.78
N TYR A 112 3.95 -2.12 -11.69
CA TYR A 112 3.31 -1.24 -12.65
C TYR A 112 3.88 -1.45 -14.04
N THR A 113 3.00 -1.34 -15.04
CA THR A 113 3.35 -1.64 -16.44
C THR A 113 2.90 -0.50 -17.33
N PHE A 114 3.77 -0.01 -18.23
CA PHE A 114 3.38 0.94 -19.26
C PHE A 114 2.54 0.21 -20.32
N ALA A 115 1.21 0.36 -20.21
CA ALA A 115 0.25 -0.52 -20.87
C ALA A 115 -0.53 0.17 -22.00
N ALA A 116 -0.29 1.47 -22.25
CA ALA A 116 -0.92 2.22 -23.33
C ALA A 116 0.08 2.43 -24.49
N GLN A 117 -0.38 2.21 -25.72
CA GLN A 117 0.45 2.38 -26.93
C GLN A 117 0.49 3.84 -27.41
N GLU A 118 -0.56 4.61 -27.16
CA GLU A 118 -0.75 5.96 -27.70
C GLU A 118 -0.34 7.08 -26.73
N GLU A 119 -0.20 6.76 -25.44
CA GLU A 119 0.10 7.72 -24.39
C GLU A 119 0.86 7.08 -23.25
N ARG A 120 1.54 7.91 -22.45
CA ARG A 120 2.34 7.44 -21.30
C ARG A 120 1.43 7.13 -20.11
N ALA A 121 0.89 5.93 -20.07
CA ALA A 121 0.03 5.47 -18.98
C ALA A 121 0.47 4.12 -18.43
N THR A 122 0.42 3.99 -17.10
CA THR A 122 0.73 2.74 -16.40
C THR A 122 -0.55 2.05 -15.92
N LEU A 123 -0.59 0.72 -16.00
CA LEU A 123 -1.46 -0.09 -15.16
C LEU A 123 -0.76 -0.29 -13.81
N MET A 124 -1.43 0.08 -12.72
CA MET A 124 -0.95 -0.11 -11.36
C MET A 124 -1.62 -1.34 -10.74
N THR A 125 -0.81 -2.23 -10.16
CA THR A 125 -1.27 -3.36 -9.35
C THR A 125 -0.43 -3.37 -8.08
N LEU A 126 -0.88 -2.60 -7.10
CA LEU A 126 -0.07 -2.18 -5.96
C LEU A 126 -0.78 -2.47 -4.64
N ASN A 127 0.00 -2.80 -3.62
CA ASN A 127 -0.42 -2.87 -2.23
C ASN A 127 0.25 -1.75 -1.44
N PHE A 128 -0.52 -1.05 -0.60
CA PHE A 128 0.02 -0.24 0.48
C PHE A 128 0.08 -1.10 1.73
N VAL A 129 1.28 -1.36 2.23
CA VAL A 129 1.58 -2.16 3.41
C VAL A 129 1.91 -1.20 4.55
N PHE A 130 0.98 -1.01 5.47
CA PHE A 130 1.15 -0.08 6.57
C PHE A 130 1.94 -0.74 7.70
N THR A 131 2.91 -0.01 8.26
CA THR A 131 3.80 -0.50 9.33
C THR A 131 3.82 0.42 10.55
N ALA A 132 2.90 1.39 10.59
CA ALA A 132 2.73 2.33 11.69
C ALA A 132 1.29 2.86 11.74
N GLY A 133 0.93 3.52 12.84
CA GLY A 133 -0.38 4.12 13.03
C GLY A 133 -1.49 3.10 13.28
N GLU A 134 -2.74 3.52 13.09
CA GLU A 134 -3.95 2.70 13.33
C GLU A 134 -3.97 1.42 12.50
N PHE A 135 -3.35 1.42 11.32
CA PHE A 135 -3.42 0.30 10.38
C PHE A 135 -2.13 -0.52 10.33
N ASN A 136 -1.29 -0.47 11.38
CA ASN A 136 -0.02 -1.20 11.41
C ASN A 136 -0.21 -2.71 11.17
N GLY A 137 0.42 -3.26 10.13
CA GLY A 137 0.29 -4.66 9.73
C GLY A 137 -0.84 -4.92 8.74
N SER A 138 -1.75 -3.96 8.52
CA SER A 138 -2.79 -4.05 7.49
C SER A 138 -2.26 -3.69 6.10
N THR A 139 -2.97 -4.16 5.06
CA THR A 139 -2.70 -3.77 3.68
C THR A 139 -3.94 -3.25 2.98
N LEU A 140 -3.73 -2.40 1.98
CA LEU A 140 -4.78 -1.92 1.07
C LEU A 140 -4.32 -2.11 -0.37
N SER A 141 -5.14 -2.77 -1.17
CA SER A 141 -4.82 -3.13 -2.55
C SER A 141 -5.50 -2.16 -3.52
N ILE A 142 -4.74 -1.69 -4.50
CA ILE A 142 -5.25 -0.83 -5.57
C ILE A 142 -5.02 -1.44 -6.95
N PHE A 143 -5.94 -1.12 -7.84
CA PHE A 143 -5.84 -1.47 -9.25
C PHE A 143 -6.38 -0.32 -10.09
N GLY A 144 -5.66 0.07 -11.14
CA GLY A 144 -6.15 1.13 -12.01
C GLY A 144 -5.13 1.67 -13.00
N ARG A 145 -5.66 2.46 -13.93
CA ARG A 145 -4.88 3.17 -14.94
C ARG A 145 -4.36 4.49 -14.38
N ASN A 146 -3.08 4.76 -14.58
CA ASN A 146 -2.39 5.98 -14.15
C ASN A 146 -1.79 6.68 -15.37
N LEU A 147 -2.52 7.67 -15.90
CA LEU A 147 -2.05 8.52 -16.98
C LEU A 147 -1.02 9.52 -16.44
N VAL A 148 0.26 9.29 -16.72
CA VAL A 148 1.41 9.97 -16.08
C VAL A 148 1.38 11.49 -16.26
N THR A 149 0.75 11.97 -17.33
CA THR A 149 0.61 13.38 -17.71
C THR A 149 -0.60 14.07 -17.09
N ALA A 150 -1.58 13.32 -16.54
CA ALA A 150 -2.76 13.90 -15.92
C ALA A 150 -2.45 14.44 -14.52
N LYS A 151 -3.03 15.60 -14.16
CA LYS A 151 -2.84 16.22 -12.83
C LYS A 151 -3.32 15.31 -11.69
N TYR A 152 -4.56 14.84 -11.79
CA TYR A 152 -5.18 13.91 -10.85
C TYR A 152 -5.48 12.60 -11.55
N ARG A 153 -5.21 11.49 -10.86
CA ARG A 153 -5.30 10.14 -11.43
C ARG A 153 -6.04 9.26 -10.43
N GLU A 154 -7.25 8.83 -10.80
CA GLU A 154 -8.10 7.99 -9.95
C GLU A 154 -7.79 6.52 -10.17
N PHE A 155 -7.81 5.73 -9.10
CA PHE A 155 -7.69 4.28 -9.10
C PHE A 155 -8.63 3.67 -8.07
N SER A 156 -9.01 2.41 -8.30
CA SER A 156 -9.91 1.70 -7.39
C SER A 156 -9.15 1.14 -6.21
N VAL A 157 -9.70 1.29 -5.01
CA VAL A 157 -9.38 0.46 -3.85
C VAL A 157 -10.20 -0.82 -3.99
N ILE A 158 -9.52 -1.92 -4.28
CA ILE A 158 -10.16 -3.20 -4.63
C ILE A 158 -10.20 -4.19 -3.46
N GLY A 159 -9.56 -3.86 -2.34
CA GLY A 159 -9.55 -4.73 -1.17
C GLY A 159 -8.57 -4.25 -0.10
N GLY A 160 -8.52 -5.00 0.99
CA GLY A 160 -7.52 -4.83 2.03
C GLY A 160 -7.48 -6.04 2.96
N SER A 161 -6.47 -6.06 3.82
CA SER A 161 -6.26 -7.09 4.85
C SER A 161 -6.20 -6.46 6.23
N GLY A 162 -6.19 -7.29 7.28
CA GLY A 162 -6.16 -6.80 8.65
C GLY A 162 -7.40 -5.99 9.01
N ASP A 163 -7.18 -4.80 9.57
CA ASP A 163 -8.21 -3.83 9.92
C ASP A 163 -8.84 -3.14 8.70
N LEU A 164 -8.27 -3.37 7.51
CA LEU A 164 -8.76 -2.92 6.21
C LEU A 164 -9.46 -4.05 5.44
N ARG A 165 -9.83 -5.15 6.10
CA ARG A 165 -10.63 -6.24 5.49
C ARG A 165 -11.89 -5.69 4.81
N MET A 166 -12.13 -6.21 3.60
CA MET A 166 -13.26 -5.83 2.74
C MET A 166 -13.27 -4.34 2.35
N ALA A 167 -12.11 -3.66 2.39
CA ALA A 167 -12.03 -2.27 1.97
C ALA A 167 -12.42 -2.09 0.50
N ASN A 168 -13.28 -1.13 0.21
CA ASN A 168 -13.66 -0.77 -1.16
C ASN A 168 -13.89 0.75 -1.28
N GLY A 169 -13.43 1.32 -2.38
CA GLY A 169 -13.55 2.75 -2.65
C GLY A 169 -12.62 3.19 -3.77
N LEU A 170 -12.14 4.43 -3.68
CA LEU A 170 -11.26 5.03 -4.67
C LEU A 170 -10.09 5.75 -4.00
N GLY A 171 -9.03 5.97 -4.76
CA GLY A 171 -7.97 6.88 -4.39
C GLY A 171 -7.57 7.74 -5.57
N THR A 172 -6.93 8.86 -5.27
CA THR A 172 -6.35 9.76 -6.25
C THR A 172 -4.87 9.93 -5.98
N ALA A 173 -4.10 10.09 -7.05
CA ALA A 173 -2.71 10.49 -6.99
C ALA A 173 -2.51 11.83 -7.72
N SER A 174 -1.69 12.70 -7.16
CA SER A 174 -1.11 13.87 -7.84
C SER A 174 0.42 13.74 -7.86
N THR A 175 1.09 14.30 -8.88
CA THR A 175 2.56 14.27 -8.91
C THR A 175 3.03 15.47 -8.10
N TYR A 176 3.67 15.22 -6.96
CA TYR A 176 4.18 16.26 -6.08
C TYR A 176 5.57 16.73 -6.53
N TYR A 177 6.44 15.76 -6.81
CA TYR A 177 7.78 15.98 -7.35
C TYR A 177 8.07 14.94 -8.42
N ARG A 178 8.78 15.33 -9.48
CA ARG A 178 9.25 14.41 -10.52
C ARG A 178 10.55 14.92 -11.13
N ASP A 179 11.52 14.02 -11.18
CA ASP A 179 12.75 14.18 -11.94
C ASP A 179 13.11 12.83 -12.60
N PRO A 180 13.49 12.80 -13.89
CA PRO A 180 13.73 11.53 -14.61
C PRO A 180 14.84 10.66 -14.02
N VAL A 181 15.79 11.24 -13.30
CA VAL A 181 16.93 10.53 -12.69
C VAL A 181 16.60 10.15 -11.25
N PHE A 182 16.07 11.11 -10.48
CA PHE A 182 15.73 10.92 -9.08
C PHE A 182 14.50 10.02 -8.87
N GLY A 183 13.51 10.10 -9.76
CA GLY A 183 12.22 9.44 -9.63
C GLY A 183 11.08 10.41 -9.32
N ASP A 184 10.02 9.92 -8.69
CA ASP A 184 8.85 10.73 -8.37
C ASP A 184 8.30 10.52 -6.96
N ILE A 185 7.72 11.60 -6.44
CA ILE A 185 6.92 11.61 -5.20
C ILE A 185 5.47 11.86 -5.62
N LEU A 186 4.60 10.92 -5.28
CA LEU A 186 3.16 11.04 -5.51
C LEU A 186 2.46 11.37 -4.20
N GLU A 187 1.64 12.40 -4.21
CA GLU A 187 0.70 12.66 -3.12
C GLU A 187 -0.54 11.79 -3.34
N MET A 188 -0.89 11.00 -2.33
CA MET A 188 -1.93 9.99 -2.39
C MET A 188 -3.07 10.36 -1.44
N SER A 189 -4.30 10.35 -1.94
CA SER A 189 -5.51 10.53 -1.15
C SER A 189 -6.46 9.36 -1.39
N LEU A 190 -6.79 8.60 -0.36
CA LEU A 190 -7.66 7.44 -0.44
C LEU A 190 -8.96 7.73 0.31
N ALA A 191 -10.10 7.39 -0.28
CA ALA A 191 -11.42 7.47 0.33
C ALA A 191 -12.16 6.15 0.10
N PHE A 192 -12.39 5.40 1.17
CA PHE A 192 -12.94 4.05 1.08
C PHE A 192 -13.77 3.69 2.31
N TYR A 193 -14.62 2.69 2.17
CA TYR A 193 -15.27 2.02 3.28
C TYR A 193 -14.44 0.81 3.69
N ARG A 194 -14.27 0.62 5.00
CA ARG A 194 -13.84 -0.64 5.63
C ARG A 194 -14.93 -1.13 6.56
N TYR A 195 -14.84 -2.36 7.05
CA TYR A 195 -15.90 -2.95 7.88
C TYR A 195 -15.37 -3.39 9.23
N THR A 196 -16.08 -3.01 10.30
CA THR A 196 -15.74 -3.39 11.68
C THR A 196 -16.86 -4.19 12.30
N LEU A 197 -16.53 -5.31 12.96
CA LEU A 197 -17.46 -6.06 13.78
C LEU A 197 -17.58 -5.39 15.15
N HIS A 198 -18.80 -5.18 15.65
CA HIS A 198 -18.98 -4.75 17.04
C HIS A 198 -18.45 -5.85 17.97
N ARG A 199 -17.55 -5.48 18.90
CA ARG A 199 -17.25 -6.35 20.04
C ARG A 199 -18.50 -6.41 20.91
N SER A 200 -19.03 -7.60 21.15
CA SER A 200 -20.01 -7.85 22.20
C SER A 200 -19.40 -7.42 23.54
N GLY A 201 -19.72 -6.21 24.01
CA GLY A 201 -19.19 -5.62 25.24
C GLY A 201 -18.89 -4.11 25.17
N ASP A 202 -18.86 -3.50 23.99
CA ASP A 202 -18.62 -2.06 23.88
C ASP A 202 -19.95 -1.29 24.01
N HIS A 203 -20.39 -1.10 25.26
CA HIS A 203 -21.41 -0.11 25.57
C HIS A 203 -20.78 1.28 25.44
N SER A 204 -20.83 1.86 24.25
CA SER A 204 -20.48 3.25 24.04
C SER A 204 -21.48 4.12 24.80
N SER A 205 -21.06 4.60 25.97
CA SER A 205 -21.66 5.77 26.60
C SER A 205 -21.45 6.96 25.67
N SER A 206 -22.55 7.46 25.13
CA SER A 206 -22.65 8.70 24.37
C SER A 206 -22.23 9.91 25.22
N ILE A 207 -21.24 10.67 24.76
CA ILE A 207 -21.17 12.14 24.86
C ILE A 207 -20.65 12.65 23.52
#